data_AF-A0A9E3FEQ4-F1
#
_entry.id   AF-A0A9E3FEQ4-F1
#
_cell.length_a   1.000
_cell.length_b   1.000
_cell.length_c   1.000
_cell.angle_alpha   90.00
_cell.angle_beta   90.00
_cell.angle_gamma   90.00
#
_symmetry.space_group_name_H-M   'P 1'
#
loop_
_entity.id
_entity.type
_entity.pdbx_description
1 polymer ?
#
loop_
_entity_poly.entity_id
_entity_poly.type
_entity_poly.pdbx_seq_one_letter_code
_entity_poly.pdbx_strand_id
1 'polypeptide(L)'
;MSDVFRWCPAPPDHAVEWGRVEEEFPQLRRLDGCPQDGTHHAEGDVLVHTRMVVEALTGLPAWRALPELERGIVFTAALLHDIAKPACTRVEDDGRITSRGHSKRGAINTRAMLWGMDVPFAAREQVAALIRFHQVPFFLIDKPDGRRTLYEVSQTARCDLLALVAEADARGRVCADMQRLLDNIALFKQYAEEHECLSGPRRFPNDHSRFLYFRKEGRDPEYAAYDDTACEVVMMSGLPGAGKNFWVAENSGGLPVISLDALRREMKVAPTENQGPVVSRAREAAREHLRRKQPFVWNATNVSRQMRELSINLFAAYNARVRIVYVEAPESRLFAQNREREDTVPAEVILRLTERWEVPDLTEAHRVEYVTETPGSSSLITL
;
A
#
# COMPACT_ATOMS: atom_id res chain seq x y z
N MET A 1 -2.66 -27.15 4.26
CA MET A 1 -1.47 -26.37 3.90
C MET A 1 -1.97 -25.24 3.05
N SER A 2 -1.69 -23.99 3.42
CA SER A 2 -2.34 -22.86 2.74
C SER A 2 -1.53 -22.56 1.47
N ASP A 3 -2.08 -22.90 0.32
CA ASP A 3 -1.50 -22.72 -1.04
C ASP A 3 -1.36 -21.23 -1.47
N VAL A 4 -1.31 -20.31 -0.50
CA VAL A 4 -1.34 -18.85 -0.72
C VAL A 4 -0.06 -18.36 -1.40
N PHE A 5 1.09 -18.82 -0.92
CA PHE A 5 2.41 -18.47 -1.45
C PHE A 5 3.08 -19.72 -1.98
N ARG A 6 2.47 -20.35 -2.99
CA ARG A 6 2.90 -21.65 -3.53
C ARG A 6 4.32 -21.67 -4.10
N TRP A 7 4.86 -20.50 -4.43
CA TRP A 7 6.24 -20.28 -4.89
C TRP A 7 7.26 -20.15 -3.74
N CYS A 8 6.82 -20.08 -2.48
CA CYS A 8 7.71 -19.97 -1.33
C CYS A 8 8.36 -21.33 -1.01
N PRO A 9 9.69 -21.40 -0.84
CA PRO A 9 10.39 -22.64 -0.51
C PRO A 9 9.91 -23.27 0.80
N ALA A 10 9.63 -24.57 0.75
CA ALA A 10 9.17 -25.36 1.88
C ALA A 10 10.33 -26.10 2.58
N PRO A 11 10.15 -26.51 3.85
CA PRO A 11 11.09 -27.41 4.52
C PRO A 11 11.26 -28.74 3.76
N PRO A 12 12.38 -29.46 3.94
CA PRO A 12 13.44 -29.22 4.92
C PRO A 12 14.62 -28.36 4.42
N ASP A 13 14.82 -28.24 3.11
CA ASP A 13 15.97 -27.57 2.51
C ASP A 13 15.75 -26.08 2.26
N HIS A 14 14.49 -25.67 2.08
CA HIS A 14 14.11 -24.33 1.65
C HIS A 14 14.82 -23.91 0.35
N ALA A 15 15.03 -24.86 -0.55
CA ALA A 15 15.66 -24.62 -1.84
C ALA A 15 14.73 -23.81 -2.76
N VAL A 16 15.29 -22.82 -3.46
CA VAL A 16 14.54 -21.98 -4.39
C VAL A 16 14.44 -22.66 -5.75
N GLU A 17 13.22 -23.00 -6.15
CA GLU A 17 12.94 -23.52 -7.50
C GLU A 17 12.77 -22.36 -8.49
N TRP A 18 13.89 -21.80 -8.98
CA TRP A 18 13.88 -20.62 -9.85
C TRP A 18 13.00 -20.77 -11.10
N GLY A 19 12.93 -21.96 -11.71
CA GLY A 19 12.06 -22.20 -12.86
C GLY A 19 10.58 -21.99 -12.53
N ARG A 20 10.12 -22.50 -11.38
CA ARG A 20 8.75 -22.29 -10.89
C ARG A 20 8.51 -20.83 -10.54
N VAL A 21 9.47 -20.18 -9.89
CA VAL A 21 9.37 -18.75 -9.54
C VAL A 21 9.23 -17.88 -10.79
N GLU A 22 9.97 -18.16 -11.86
CA GLU A 22 9.91 -17.42 -13.13
C GLU A 22 8.63 -17.71 -13.92
N GLU A 23 8.05 -18.91 -13.80
CA GLU A 23 6.73 -19.25 -14.33
C GLU A 23 5.61 -18.47 -13.62
N GLU A 24 5.66 -18.38 -12.29
CA GLU A 24 4.68 -17.64 -11.47
C GLU A 24 4.84 -16.12 -11.63
N PHE A 25 6.07 -15.62 -11.77
CA PHE A 25 6.38 -14.21 -11.97
C PHE A 25 7.16 -13.95 -13.26
N PRO A 26 6.52 -14.06 -14.44
CA PRO A 26 7.17 -13.78 -15.72
C PRO A 26 7.75 -12.36 -15.84
N GLN A 27 7.29 -11.43 -14.99
CA GLN A 27 7.74 -10.05 -14.88
C GLN A 27 9.20 -9.94 -14.41
N LEU A 28 9.73 -10.94 -13.69
CA LEU A 28 11.13 -10.99 -13.26
C LEU A 28 12.10 -10.92 -14.45
N ARG A 29 11.70 -11.42 -15.63
CA ARG A 29 12.48 -11.30 -16.87
C ARG A 29 12.82 -9.85 -17.26
N ARG A 30 12.06 -8.87 -16.78
CA ARG A 30 12.33 -7.45 -17.04
C ARG A 30 13.47 -6.89 -16.18
N LEU A 31 13.86 -7.60 -15.13
CA LEU A 31 14.97 -7.23 -14.26
C LEU A 31 16.32 -7.58 -14.90
N ASP A 32 16.34 -8.58 -15.79
CA ASP A 32 17.52 -9.01 -16.53
C ASP A 32 18.10 -7.84 -17.35
N GLY A 33 19.40 -7.59 -17.17
CA GLY A 33 20.10 -6.49 -17.80
C GLY A 33 19.68 -5.08 -17.35
N CYS A 34 18.80 -4.93 -16.36
CA CYS A 34 18.51 -3.62 -15.78
C CYS A 34 19.72 -3.15 -14.95
N PRO A 35 20.40 -2.07 -15.34
CA PRO A 35 21.67 -1.70 -14.71
C PRO A 35 21.46 -1.09 -13.32
N GLN A 36 22.46 -1.24 -12.46
CA GLN A 36 22.53 -0.65 -11.13
C GLN A 36 23.82 0.15 -10.94
N ASP A 37 23.87 0.98 -9.89
CA ASP A 37 25.09 1.69 -9.53
C ASP A 37 26.16 0.70 -9.04
N GLY A 38 27.25 0.56 -9.79
CA GLY A 38 28.32 -0.41 -9.49
C GLY A 38 29.08 -0.17 -8.18
N THR A 39 28.93 1.00 -7.56
CA THR A 39 29.47 1.26 -6.21
C THR A 39 28.67 0.54 -5.14
N HIS A 40 27.35 0.53 -5.32
CA HIS A 40 26.41 -0.05 -4.38
C HIS A 40 26.02 -1.48 -4.75
N HIS A 41 26.16 -1.86 -6.03
CA HIS A 41 25.72 -3.13 -6.59
C HIS A 41 26.79 -3.68 -7.53
N ALA A 42 27.92 -4.14 -6.97
CA ALA A 42 29.00 -4.71 -7.76
C ALA A 42 28.67 -6.11 -8.30
N GLU A 43 27.58 -6.74 -7.84
CA GLU A 43 27.07 -8.02 -8.33
C GLU A 43 26.48 -7.97 -9.75
N GLY A 44 26.08 -6.78 -10.23
CA GLY A 44 25.59 -6.58 -11.59
C GLY A 44 24.16 -6.03 -11.65
N ASP A 45 23.31 -6.71 -12.42
CA ASP A 45 21.95 -6.25 -12.69
C ASP A 45 20.94 -6.63 -11.60
N VAL A 46 19.74 -6.05 -11.73
CA VAL A 46 18.65 -6.21 -10.77
C VAL A 46 18.19 -7.66 -10.60
N LEU A 47 18.25 -8.49 -11.64
CA LEU A 47 17.85 -9.89 -11.52
C LEU A 47 18.89 -10.67 -10.70
N VAL A 48 20.18 -10.45 -10.96
CA VAL A 48 21.28 -11.06 -10.18
C VAL A 48 21.16 -10.67 -8.71
N HIS A 49 21.00 -9.38 -8.42
CA HIS A 49 20.76 -8.88 -7.05
C HIS A 49 19.56 -9.57 -6.42
N THR A 50 18.41 -9.58 -7.10
CA THR A 50 17.18 -10.20 -6.58
C THR A 50 17.38 -11.68 -6.23
N ARG A 51 18.12 -12.44 -7.05
CA ARG A 51 18.44 -13.85 -6.76
C ARG A 51 19.30 -13.99 -5.51
N MET A 52 20.35 -13.20 -5.40
CA MET A 52 21.23 -13.19 -4.23
C MET A 52 20.48 -12.80 -2.94
N VAL A 53 19.55 -11.85 -3.00
CA VAL A 53 18.70 -11.45 -1.87
C VAL A 53 17.82 -12.61 -1.39
N VAL A 54 17.17 -13.31 -2.31
CA VAL A 54 16.29 -14.44 -1.97
C VAL A 54 17.09 -15.63 -1.42
N GLU A 55 18.27 -15.91 -1.98
CA GLU A 55 19.17 -16.95 -1.47
C GLU A 55 19.73 -16.60 -0.09
N ALA A 56 20.08 -15.33 0.14
CA ALA A 56 20.47 -14.86 1.47
C ALA A 56 19.32 -15.02 2.46
N LEU A 57 18.09 -14.64 2.08
CA LEU A 57 16.89 -14.77 2.92
C LEU A 57 16.65 -16.21 3.34
N THR A 58 16.68 -17.17 2.40
CA THR A 58 16.38 -18.57 2.69
C THR A 58 17.45 -19.22 3.56
N GLY A 59 18.66 -18.64 3.61
CA GLY A 59 19.71 -19.00 4.56
C GLY A 59 19.51 -18.48 5.99
N LEU A 60 18.65 -17.49 6.21
CA LEU A 60 18.45 -16.87 7.54
C LEU A 60 17.66 -17.79 8.48
N PRO A 61 18.21 -18.17 9.65
CA PRO A 61 17.46 -18.95 10.65
C PRO A 61 16.19 -18.25 11.11
N ALA A 62 16.23 -16.91 11.22
CA ALA A 62 15.09 -16.10 11.64
C ALA A 62 13.93 -16.19 10.64
N TRP A 63 14.19 -16.22 9.33
CA TRP A 63 13.15 -16.44 8.33
C TRP A 63 12.61 -17.87 8.37
N ARG A 64 13.48 -18.89 8.47
CA ARG A 64 13.04 -20.30 8.56
C ARG A 64 12.14 -20.57 9.76
N ALA A 65 12.38 -19.87 10.88
CA ALA A 65 11.59 -19.98 12.10
C ALA A 65 10.21 -19.30 12.03
N LEU A 66 9.94 -18.44 11.04
CA LEU A 66 8.64 -17.79 10.90
C LEU A 66 7.53 -18.81 10.60
N PRO A 67 6.28 -18.51 10.99
CA PRO A 67 5.09 -19.22 10.51
C PRO A 67 5.04 -19.26 8.98
N GLU A 68 4.43 -20.30 8.40
CA GLU A 68 4.36 -20.53 6.95
C GLU A 68 3.84 -19.31 6.15
N LEU A 69 2.77 -18.67 6.63
CA LEU A 69 2.21 -17.48 5.99
C LEU A 69 3.19 -16.29 6.01
N GLU A 70 3.85 -16.05 7.15
CA GLU A 70 4.82 -14.97 7.30
C GLU A 70 6.09 -15.21 6.47
N ARG A 71 6.55 -16.47 6.36
CA ARG A 71 7.62 -16.82 5.42
C ARG A 71 7.25 -16.46 3.99
N GLY A 72 6.04 -16.82 3.56
CA GLY A 72 5.55 -16.50 2.22
C GLY A 72 5.46 -15.00 1.96
N ILE A 73 5.00 -14.22 2.94
CA ILE A 73 4.97 -12.75 2.89
C ILE A 73 6.39 -12.18 2.71
N VAL A 74 7.33 -12.55 3.58
CA VAL A 74 8.71 -12.02 3.54
C VAL A 74 9.44 -12.46 2.28
N PHE A 75 9.27 -13.72 1.87
CA PHE A 75 9.85 -14.26 0.63
C PHE A 75 9.35 -13.49 -0.59
N THR A 76 8.04 -13.30 -0.71
CA THR A 76 7.44 -12.58 -1.84
C THR A 76 7.87 -11.11 -1.85
N ALA A 77 7.96 -10.47 -0.68
CA ALA A 77 8.46 -9.11 -0.57
C ALA A 77 9.93 -9.00 -1.01
N ALA A 78 10.80 -9.92 -0.60
CA ALA A 78 12.20 -9.95 -1.00
C ALA A 78 12.36 -10.20 -2.51
N LEU A 79 11.59 -11.15 -3.07
CA LEU A 79 11.59 -11.46 -4.50
C LEU A 79 11.16 -10.27 -5.37
N LEU A 80 10.25 -9.43 -4.88
CA LEU A 80 9.62 -8.35 -5.67
C LEU A 80 10.03 -6.94 -5.21
N HIS A 81 10.94 -6.78 -4.25
CA HIS A 81 11.28 -5.49 -3.65
C HIS A 81 11.70 -4.43 -4.71
N ASP A 82 12.39 -4.90 -5.76
CA ASP A 82 12.93 -4.11 -6.84
C ASP A 82 12.22 -4.29 -8.19
N ILE A 83 11.04 -4.92 -8.22
CA ILE A 83 10.31 -5.26 -9.46
C ILE A 83 10.03 -4.05 -10.37
N ALA A 84 10.05 -2.84 -9.81
CA ALA A 84 9.81 -1.60 -10.53
C ALA A 84 11.07 -0.84 -10.95
N LYS A 85 12.29 -1.28 -10.57
CA LYS A 85 13.54 -0.63 -11.00
C LYS A 85 13.60 -0.44 -12.52
N PRO A 86 13.27 -1.42 -13.39
CA PRO A 86 13.32 -1.22 -14.85
C PRO A 86 12.47 -0.05 -15.37
N ALA A 87 11.37 0.29 -14.70
CA ALA A 87 10.51 1.41 -15.08
C ALA A 87 10.94 2.76 -14.45
N CYS A 88 11.85 2.73 -13.47
CA CYS A 88 12.27 3.89 -12.69
C CYS A 88 13.76 4.23 -12.87
N THR A 89 14.56 3.33 -13.43
CA THR A 89 16.00 3.49 -13.60
C THR A 89 16.33 4.58 -14.62
N ARG A 90 17.26 5.46 -14.25
CA ARG A 90 17.81 6.54 -15.07
C ARG A 90 19.31 6.63 -14.85
N VAL A 91 20.01 7.05 -15.90
CA VAL A 91 21.41 7.51 -15.79
C VAL A 91 21.36 9.02 -15.58
N GLU A 92 21.91 9.48 -14.47
CA GLU A 92 22.01 10.89 -14.11
C GLU A 92 23.18 11.57 -14.84
N ASP A 93 23.22 12.90 -14.81
CA ASP A 93 24.26 13.70 -15.49
C ASP A 93 25.69 13.41 -15.01
N ASP A 94 25.85 12.95 -13.76
CA ASP A 94 27.13 12.55 -13.17
C ASP A 94 27.52 11.10 -13.47
N GLY A 95 26.74 10.41 -14.30
CA GLY A 95 26.93 9.00 -14.67
C GLY A 95 26.41 8.00 -13.63
N ARG A 96 25.87 8.44 -12.49
CA ARG A 96 25.27 7.53 -11.50
C ARG A 96 23.95 6.98 -12.01
N ILE A 97 23.63 5.77 -11.55
CA ILE A 97 22.38 5.09 -11.89
C ILE A 97 21.43 5.18 -10.70
N THR A 98 20.25 5.77 -10.90
CA THR A 98 19.24 5.88 -9.85
C THR A 98 17.92 5.28 -10.28
N SER A 99 17.18 4.73 -9.33
CA SER A 99 15.83 4.19 -9.55
C SER A 99 14.82 4.88 -8.64
N ARG A 100 14.80 6.21 -8.63
CA ARG A 100 13.95 6.99 -7.70
C ARG A 100 12.47 6.62 -7.84
N GLY A 101 11.81 6.34 -6.71
CA GLY A 101 10.38 5.99 -6.66
C GLY A 101 10.05 4.52 -6.96
N HIS A 102 11.06 3.66 -7.22
CA HIS A 102 10.83 2.24 -7.50
C HIS A 102 10.09 1.53 -6.35
N SER A 103 10.39 1.82 -5.08
CA SER A 103 9.76 1.13 -3.95
C SER A 103 8.25 1.38 -3.91
N LYS A 104 7.83 2.64 -4.12
CA LYS A 104 6.40 3.01 -4.21
C LYS A 104 5.73 2.37 -5.42
N ARG A 105 6.37 2.42 -6.59
CA ARG A 105 5.83 1.80 -7.83
C ARG A 105 5.76 0.28 -7.71
N GLY A 106 6.77 -0.35 -7.13
CA GLY A 106 6.90 -1.79 -6.92
C GLY A 106 5.82 -2.33 -6.00
N ALA A 107 5.48 -1.59 -4.93
CA ALA A 107 4.36 -1.91 -4.06
C ALA A 107 3.01 -1.90 -4.81
N ILE A 108 2.78 -0.91 -5.69
CA ILE A 108 1.55 -0.83 -6.50
C ILE A 108 1.48 -1.97 -7.51
N ASN A 109 2.58 -2.22 -8.24
CA ASN A 109 2.67 -3.32 -9.21
C ASN A 109 2.42 -4.67 -8.53
N THR A 110 3.07 -4.90 -7.39
CA THR A 110 2.94 -6.15 -6.62
C THR A 110 1.53 -6.35 -6.09
N ARG A 111 0.88 -5.29 -5.58
CA ARG A 111 -0.52 -5.35 -5.17
C ARG A 111 -1.42 -5.82 -6.32
N ALA A 112 -1.27 -5.24 -7.51
CA ALA A 112 -2.08 -5.63 -8.65
C ALA A 112 -1.83 -7.08 -9.09
N MET A 113 -0.57 -7.52 -9.11
CA MET A 113 -0.21 -8.91 -9.45
C MET A 113 -0.80 -9.91 -8.47
N LEU A 114 -0.57 -9.69 -7.17
CA LEU A 114 -1.04 -10.61 -6.13
C LEU A 114 -2.56 -10.61 -5.95
N TRP A 115 -3.24 -9.50 -6.29
CA TRP A 115 -4.69 -9.45 -6.38
C TRP A 115 -5.22 -10.38 -7.48
N GLY A 116 -4.59 -10.41 -8.65
CA GLY A 116 -4.94 -11.36 -9.72
C GLY A 116 -4.54 -12.81 -9.46
N MET A 117 -3.72 -13.04 -8.43
CA MET A 117 -3.38 -14.38 -7.92
C MET A 117 -4.25 -14.79 -6.72
N ASP A 118 -5.30 -14.02 -6.40
CA ASP A 118 -6.21 -14.27 -5.27
C ASP A 118 -5.49 -14.38 -3.90
N VAL A 119 -4.33 -13.72 -3.74
CA VAL A 119 -3.65 -13.66 -2.44
C VAL A 119 -4.53 -12.90 -1.44
N PRO A 120 -4.77 -13.44 -0.22
CA PRO A 120 -5.62 -12.80 0.77
C PRO A 120 -5.20 -11.36 1.07
N PHE A 121 -6.18 -10.48 1.19
CA PHE A 121 -6.00 -9.03 1.35
C PHE A 121 -4.91 -8.66 2.37
N ALA A 122 -5.01 -9.17 3.60
CA ALA A 122 -4.05 -8.82 4.66
C ALA A 122 -2.61 -9.26 4.33
N ALA A 123 -2.43 -10.44 3.74
CA ALA A 123 -1.12 -10.94 3.34
C ALA A 123 -0.55 -10.13 2.17
N ARG A 124 -1.39 -9.82 1.17
CA ARG A 124 -1.02 -8.99 0.02
C ARG A 124 -0.60 -7.58 0.43
N GLU A 125 -1.38 -6.94 1.30
CA GLU A 125 -1.07 -5.57 1.75
C GLU A 125 0.20 -5.54 2.60
N GLN A 126 0.46 -6.58 3.41
CA GLN A 126 1.72 -6.71 4.12
C GLN A 126 2.91 -6.85 3.14
N VAL A 127 2.80 -7.67 2.08
CA VAL A 127 3.85 -7.75 1.04
C VAL A 127 4.07 -6.37 0.39
N ALA A 128 3.01 -5.70 -0.03
CA ALA A 128 3.11 -4.39 -0.68
C ALA A 128 3.72 -3.32 0.25
N ALA A 129 3.39 -3.35 1.54
CA ALA A 129 3.96 -2.43 2.52
C ALA A 129 5.45 -2.72 2.77
N LEU A 130 5.85 -3.99 2.88
CA LEU A 130 7.26 -4.37 2.99
C LEU A 130 8.08 -3.88 1.79
N ILE A 131 7.56 -4.07 0.57
CA ILE A 131 8.20 -3.55 -0.66
C ILE A 131 8.26 -2.03 -0.66
N ARG A 132 7.20 -1.34 -0.25
CA ARG A 132 7.16 0.13 -0.21
C ARG A 132 8.26 0.70 0.69
N PHE A 133 8.53 0.04 1.81
CA PHE A 133 9.42 0.55 2.86
C PHE A 133 10.75 -0.20 2.97
N HIS A 134 11.10 -1.10 2.05
CA HIS A 134 12.27 -1.99 2.18
C HIS A 134 13.59 -1.27 2.44
N GLN A 135 13.75 -0.03 1.94
CA GLN A 135 14.96 0.78 2.15
C GLN A 135 14.96 1.55 3.48
N VAL A 136 13.83 1.63 4.18
CA VAL A 136 13.70 2.42 5.42
C VAL A 136 14.71 1.96 6.49
N PRO A 137 14.90 0.65 6.77
CA PRO A 137 15.85 0.21 7.78
C PRO A 137 17.30 0.64 7.51
N PHE A 138 17.70 0.86 6.25
CA PHE A 138 19.05 1.31 5.93
C PHE A 138 19.34 2.77 6.34
N PHE A 139 18.31 3.60 6.42
CA PHE A 139 18.47 5.06 6.49
C PHE A 139 17.71 5.72 7.65
N LEU A 140 16.81 5.01 8.33
CA LEU A 140 15.89 5.62 9.29
C LEU A 140 16.61 6.33 10.45
N ILE A 141 17.67 5.73 10.98
CA ILE A 141 18.39 6.24 12.15
C ILE A 141 19.12 7.56 11.84
N ASP A 142 19.56 7.73 10.60
CA ASP A 142 20.25 8.94 10.15
C ASP A 142 19.28 10.07 9.78
N LYS A 143 17.96 9.83 9.80
CA LYS A 143 16.94 10.82 9.42
C LYS A 143 16.53 11.70 10.62
N PRO A 144 16.49 13.03 10.47
CA PRO A 144 15.99 13.95 11.51
C PRO A 144 14.57 13.61 12.01
N ASP A 145 13.74 13.05 11.13
CA ASP A 145 12.34 12.69 11.34
C ASP A 145 12.12 11.15 11.38
N GLY A 146 13.18 10.39 11.71
CA GLY A 146 13.15 8.93 11.78
C GLY A 146 12.01 8.37 12.64
N ARG A 147 11.69 9.01 13.76
CA ARG A 147 10.54 8.64 14.63
C ARG A 147 9.20 8.68 13.91
N ARG A 148 8.94 9.75 13.15
CA ARG A 148 7.68 9.93 12.42
C ARG A 148 7.57 8.88 11.31
N THR A 149 8.69 8.63 10.62
CA THR A 149 8.79 7.58 9.60
C THR A 149 8.52 6.20 10.21
N LEU A 150 9.11 5.87 11.37
CA LEU A 150 8.86 4.62 12.07
C LEU A 150 7.37 4.44 12.38
N TYR A 151 6.72 5.49 12.90
CA TYR A 151 5.29 5.40 13.21
C TYR A 151 4.44 5.21 11.97
N GLU A 152 4.73 5.91 10.87
CA GLU A 152 4.06 5.71 9.58
C GLU A 152 4.21 4.26 9.10
N VAL A 153 5.43 3.73 9.08
CA VAL A 153 5.72 2.35 8.67
C VAL A 153 4.94 1.37 9.54
N SER A 154 4.97 1.54 10.86
CA SER A 154 4.29 0.64 11.81
C SER A 154 2.79 0.54 11.57
N GLN A 155 2.14 1.56 11.00
CA GLN A 155 0.69 1.52 10.70
C GLN A 155 0.32 0.58 9.55
N THR A 156 1.29 0.14 8.74
CA THR A 156 1.03 -0.64 7.51
C THR A 156 1.95 -1.84 7.32
N ALA A 157 3.12 -1.84 7.94
CA ALA A 157 4.06 -2.95 7.92
C ALA A 157 4.54 -3.29 9.34
N ARG A 158 4.51 -4.57 9.67
CA ARG A 158 5.31 -5.13 10.77
C ARG A 158 6.81 -4.86 10.57
N CYS A 159 7.43 -4.19 11.53
CA CYS A 159 8.82 -3.74 11.44
C CYS A 159 9.82 -4.91 11.59
N ASP A 160 9.49 -5.96 12.32
CA ASP A 160 10.31 -7.17 12.40
C ASP A 160 10.45 -7.89 11.06
N LEU A 161 9.34 -8.04 10.32
CA LEU A 161 9.35 -8.58 8.96
C LEU A 161 10.09 -7.66 7.98
N LEU A 162 9.93 -6.34 8.13
CA LEU A 162 10.64 -5.34 7.32
C LEU A 162 12.15 -5.42 7.52
N ALA A 163 12.60 -5.60 8.77
CA ALA A 163 14.00 -5.76 9.07
C ALA A 163 14.59 -7.03 8.44
N LEU A 164 13.82 -8.14 8.37
CA LEU A 164 14.26 -9.35 7.68
C LEU A 164 14.41 -9.15 6.16
N VAL A 165 13.48 -8.45 5.52
CA VAL A 165 13.61 -8.10 4.09
C VAL A 165 14.84 -7.24 3.86
N ALA A 166 15.06 -6.23 4.69
CA ALA A 166 16.23 -5.35 4.57
C ALA A 166 17.55 -6.09 4.86
N GLU A 167 17.56 -7.01 5.83
CA GLU A 167 18.74 -7.84 6.12
C GLU A 167 19.09 -8.75 4.94
N ALA A 168 18.09 -9.36 4.31
CA ALA A 168 18.30 -10.14 3.09
C ALA A 168 18.81 -9.27 1.93
N ASP A 169 18.25 -8.07 1.73
CA ASP A 169 18.71 -7.12 0.69
C ASP A 169 20.17 -6.69 0.92
N ALA A 170 20.54 -6.37 2.17
CA ALA A 170 21.92 -6.02 2.51
C ALA A 170 22.90 -7.19 2.30
N ARG A 171 22.50 -8.42 2.66
CA ARG A 171 23.34 -9.62 2.51
C ARG A 171 23.43 -10.13 1.07
N GLY A 172 22.41 -9.85 0.25
CA GLY A 172 22.34 -10.23 -1.16
C GLY A 172 23.06 -9.28 -2.11
N ARG A 173 23.98 -8.45 -1.60
CA ARG A 173 24.64 -7.36 -2.33
C ARG A 173 26.15 -7.44 -2.18
N VAL A 174 26.89 -7.02 -3.21
CA VAL A 174 28.35 -6.84 -3.14
C VAL A 174 28.64 -5.33 -3.06
N CYS A 175 28.94 -4.85 -1.85
CA CYS A 175 29.26 -3.43 -1.60
C CYS A 175 30.27 -3.27 -0.46
N ALA A 176 31.00 -2.15 -0.46
CA ALA A 176 32.01 -1.86 0.56
C ALA A 176 31.41 -1.50 1.94
N ASP A 177 30.17 -1.01 1.98
CA ASP A 177 29.51 -0.52 3.18
C ASP A 177 28.46 -1.47 3.77
N MET A 178 28.51 -2.76 3.41
CA MET A 178 27.58 -3.80 3.88
C MET A 178 27.45 -3.84 5.41
N GLN A 179 28.57 -3.75 6.15
CA GLN A 179 28.51 -3.77 7.63
C GLN A 179 27.70 -2.59 8.18
N ARG A 180 27.85 -1.40 7.61
CA ARG A 180 27.08 -0.21 8.00
C ARG A 180 25.58 -0.42 7.77
N LEU A 181 25.20 -1.07 6.66
CA LEU A 181 23.79 -1.40 6.39
C LEU A 181 23.24 -2.35 7.46
N LEU A 182 23.99 -3.40 7.81
CA LEU A 182 23.58 -4.35 8.85
C LEU A 182 23.48 -3.69 10.24
N ASP A 183 24.41 -2.80 10.58
CA ASP A 183 24.37 -2.03 11.82
C ASP A 183 23.13 -1.12 11.87
N ASN A 184 22.82 -0.41 10.78
CA ASN A 184 21.62 0.43 10.68
C ASN A 184 20.33 -0.39 10.80
N ILE A 185 20.27 -1.60 10.23
CA ILE A 185 19.12 -2.51 10.38
C ILE A 185 18.97 -2.98 11.83
N ALA A 186 20.08 -3.30 12.50
CA ALA A 186 20.06 -3.69 13.90
C ALA A 186 19.57 -2.53 14.79
N LEU A 187 20.05 -1.31 14.54
CA LEU A 187 19.59 -0.09 15.22
C LEU A 187 18.11 0.19 14.92
N PHE A 188 17.64 0.00 13.68
CA PHE A 188 16.23 0.12 13.34
C PHE A 188 15.36 -0.84 14.16
N LYS A 189 15.77 -2.10 14.32
CA LYS A 189 15.04 -3.08 15.14
C LYS A 189 14.95 -2.65 16.60
N GLN A 190 16.07 -2.22 17.20
CA GLN A 190 16.11 -1.73 18.58
C GLN A 190 15.22 -0.50 18.74
N TYR A 191 15.32 0.46 17.81
CA TYR A 191 14.52 1.67 17.82
C TYR A 191 13.02 1.38 17.67
N ALA A 192 12.65 0.41 16.83
CA ALA A 192 11.27 -0.05 16.71
C ALA A 192 10.77 -0.74 18.00
N GLU A 193 11.62 -1.50 18.68
CA GLU A 193 11.29 -2.15 19.96
C GLU A 193 11.09 -1.13 21.09
N GLU A 194 11.99 -0.15 21.22
CA GLU A 194 11.89 0.96 22.19
C GLU A 194 10.60 1.77 22.04
N HIS A 195 10.09 1.86 20.82
CA HIS A 195 8.85 2.55 20.49
C HIS A 195 7.61 1.63 20.44
N GLU A 196 7.74 0.36 20.84
CA GLU A 196 6.65 -0.64 20.81
C GLU A 196 6.04 -0.84 19.41
N CYS A 197 6.85 -0.63 18.36
CA CYS A 197 6.47 -0.69 16.95
C CYS A 197 7.04 -1.91 16.22
N LEU A 198 7.80 -2.77 16.90
CA LEU A 198 8.51 -3.88 16.26
C LEU A 198 7.55 -4.91 15.64
N SER A 199 6.60 -5.41 16.43
CA SER A 199 5.64 -6.46 16.03
C SER A 199 4.23 -5.94 15.75
N GLY A 200 3.98 -4.64 15.94
CA GLY A 200 2.66 -4.04 15.81
C GLY A 200 2.70 -2.53 15.58
N PRO A 201 1.55 -1.91 15.29
CA PRO A 201 1.48 -0.48 15.01
C PRO A 201 1.66 0.36 16.27
N ARG A 202 2.27 1.54 16.10
CA ARG A 202 2.26 2.60 17.12
C ARG A 202 0.83 2.86 17.58
N ARG A 203 0.59 2.81 18.89
CA ARG A 203 -0.70 3.12 19.52
C ARG A 203 -0.80 4.59 19.88
N PHE A 204 -1.74 5.31 19.27
CA PHE A 204 -2.01 6.71 19.65
C PHE A 204 -3.10 6.76 20.74
N PRO A 205 -3.18 7.84 21.54
CA PRO A 205 -4.20 7.97 22.60
C PRO A 205 -5.64 7.79 22.10
N ASN A 206 -5.92 8.25 20.88
CA ASN A 206 -7.18 8.03 20.18
C ASN A 206 -7.01 8.26 18.66
N ASP A 207 -8.02 7.87 17.87
CA ASP A 207 -8.06 8.03 16.42
C ASP A 207 -7.84 9.46 15.94
N HIS A 208 -8.40 10.42 16.68
CA HIS A 208 -8.31 11.84 16.34
C HIS A 208 -6.87 12.36 16.52
N SER A 209 -6.19 11.93 17.58
CA SER A 209 -4.79 12.25 17.85
C SER A 209 -3.86 11.68 16.77
N ARG A 210 -4.10 10.42 16.35
CA ARG A 210 -3.38 9.79 15.23
C ARG A 210 -3.55 10.59 13.93
N PHE A 211 -4.80 10.90 13.58
CA PHE A 211 -5.13 11.66 12.37
C PHE A 211 -4.42 13.01 12.35
N LEU A 212 -4.45 13.75 13.48
CA LEU A 212 -3.79 15.04 13.57
C LEU A 212 -2.26 14.93 13.54
N TYR A 213 -1.67 13.90 14.15
CA TYR A 213 -0.23 13.65 14.14
C TYR A 213 0.31 13.51 12.71
N PHE A 214 -0.33 12.68 11.88
CA PHE A 214 0.09 12.48 10.49
C PHE A 214 -0.21 13.67 9.58
N ARG A 215 -1.07 14.61 9.98
CA ARG A 215 -1.39 15.82 9.21
C ARG A 215 -0.54 17.04 9.52
N LYS A 216 0.02 17.14 10.74
CA LYS A 216 0.82 18.30 11.15
C LYS A 216 2.15 17.85 11.71
N GLU A 217 3.24 18.40 11.18
CA GLU A 217 4.58 18.18 11.69
C GLU A 217 4.77 18.73 13.11
N GLY A 218 5.71 18.16 13.85
CA GLY A 218 6.07 18.62 15.19
C GLY A 218 5.04 18.34 16.30
N ARG A 219 3.97 17.58 16.02
CA ARG A 219 3.04 17.14 17.07
C ARG A 219 3.67 16.07 17.96
N ASP A 220 3.39 16.17 19.25
CA ASP A 220 3.70 15.13 20.22
C ASP A 220 2.80 13.90 19.97
N PRO A 221 3.36 12.69 19.76
CA PRO A 221 2.59 11.48 19.58
C PRO A 221 1.77 11.05 20.82
N GLU A 222 2.16 11.47 22.03
CA GLU A 222 1.43 11.15 23.27
C GLU A 222 0.30 12.14 23.57
N TYR A 223 0.21 13.24 22.84
CA TYR A 223 -0.80 14.26 23.08
C TYR A 223 -2.20 13.71 22.75
N ALA A 224 -3.01 13.53 23.80
CA ALA A 224 -4.41 13.18 23.69
C ALA A 224 -5.22 14.42 23.27
N ALA A 225 -5.36 14.62 21.96
CA ALA A 225 -6.19 15.68 21.42
C ALA A 225 -7.66 15.46 21.79
N TYR A 226 -8.31 16.53 22.24
CA TYR A 226 -9.77 16.56 22.39
C TYR A 226 -10.42 16.41 21.01
N ASP A 227 -11.36 15.47 20.89
CA ASP A 227 -12.07 15.23 19.63
C ASP A 227 -13.13 16.33 19.42
N ASP A 228 -12.76 17.34 18.63
CA ASP A 228 -13.60 18.48 18.29
C ASP A 228 -14.36 18.29 16.96
N THR A 229 -14.50 17.04 16.52
CA THR A 229 -15.12 16.76 15.22
C THR A 229 -16.61 17.14 15.19
N ALA A 230 -17.03 17.78 14.09
CA ALA A 230 -18.35 18.38 13.98
C ALA A 230 -19.39 17.49 13.27
N CYS A 231 -18.95 16.66 12.32
CA CYS A 231 -19.76 15.65 11.64
C CYS A 231 -18.86 14.55 11.07
N GLU A 232 -19.44 13.40 10.70
CA GLU A 232 -18.70 12.32 10.02
C GLU A 232 -18.89 12.39 8.51
N VAL A 233 -17.80 12.27 7.76
CA VAL A 233 -17.80 12.06 6.30
C VAL A 233 -17.33 10.65 6.00
N VAL A 234 -18.19 9.89 5.33
CA VAL A 234 -17.89 8.53 4.87
C VAL A 234 -17.33 8.62 3.45
N MET A 235 -16.03 8.46 3.29
CA MET A 235 -15.37 8.44 1.99
C MET A 235 -15.29 7.01 1.45
N MET A 236 -15.94 6.73 0.33
CA MET A 236 -15.78 5.46 -0.36
C MET A 236 -14.47 5.43 -1.14
N SER A 237 -13.79 4.29 -1.13
CA SER A 237 -12.61 4.01 -1.96
C SER A 237 -12.72 2.59 -2.53
N GLY A 238 -12.31 2.41 -3.78
CA GLY A 238 -12.38 1.12 -4.46
C GLY A 238 -12.49 1.26 -5.96
N LEU A 239 -12.06 0.23 -6.68
CA LEU A 239 -12.14 0.19 -8.14
C LEU A 239 -13.60 0.23 -8.65
N PRO A 240 -13.86 0.67 -9.89
CA PRO A 240 -15.14 0.47 -10.54
C PRO A 240 -15.51 -1.02 -10.52
N GLY A 241 -16.79 -1.33 -10.27
CA GLY A 241 -17.24 -2.72 -10.15
C GLY A 241 -17.04 -3.36 -8.76
N ALA A 242 -16.26 -2.76 -7.86
CA ALA A 242 -15.98 -3.33 -6.53
C ALA A 242 -17.19 -3.37 -5.55
N GLY A 243 -18.35 -2.83 -5.90
CA GLY A 243 -19.54 -2.87 -5.02
C GLY A 243 -19.76 -1.66 -4.11
N LYS A 244 -19.04 -0.54 -4.30
CA LYS A 244 -19.21 0.69 -3.50
C LYS A 244 -20.68 1.16 -3.39
N ASN A 245 -21.41 1.20 -4.50
CA ASN A 245 -22.82 1.66 -4.50
C ASN A 245 -23.72 0.72 -3.70
N PHE A 246 -23.48 -0.59 -3.78
CA PHE A 246 -24.19 -1.59 -3.00
C PHE A 246 -23.92 -1.38 -1.51
N TRP A 247 -22.64 -1.23 -1.13
CA TRP A 247 -22.29 -0.93 0.27
C TRP A 247 -22.97 0.35 0.78
N VAL A 248 -22.99 1.42 -0.02
CA VAL A 248 -23.64 2.68 0.35
C VAL A 248 -25.15 2.48 0.55
N ALA A 249 -25.83 1.77 -0.35
CA ALA A 249 -27.27 1.51 -0.24
C ALA A 249 -27.62 0.76 1.06
N GLU A 250 -26.84 -0.26 1.39
CA GLU A 250 -27.11 -1.13 2.54
C GLU A 250 -26.67 -0.52 3.89
N ASN A 251 -25.58 0.27 3.91
CA ASN A 251 -24.90 0.64 5.17
C ASN A 251 -24.93 2.13 5.49
N SER A 252 -25.26 3.01 4.54
CA SER A 252 -25.19 4.46 4.79
C SER A 252 -26.35 5.01 5.61
N GLY A 253 -27.40 4.22 5.90
CA GLY A 253 -28.54 4.67 6.71
C GLY A 253 -29.30 5.85 6.12
N GLY A 254 -29.29 6.02 4.79
CA GLY A 254 -29.99 7.11 4.10
C GLY A 254 -29.27 8.46 4.16
N LEU A 255 -27.98 8.49 4.52
CA LEU A 255 -27.18 9.71 4.49
C LEU A 255 -27.16 10.34 3.07
N PRO A 256 -27.09 11.68 2.96
CA PRO A 256 -26.88 12.34 1.68
C PRO A 256 -25.62 11.78 0.98
N VAL A 257 -25.73 11.48 -0.32
CA VAL A 257 -24.62 10.91 -1.10
C VAL A 257 -24.18 11.90 -2.18
N ILE A 258 -22.92 12.32 -2.10
CA ILE A 258 -22.24 13.05 -3.18
C ILE A 258 -21.51 12.02 -4.03
N SER A 259 -22.08 11.68 -5.19
CA SER A 259 -21.49 10.73 -6.14
C SER A 259 -20.89 11.44 -7.34
N LEU A 260 -19.58 11.30 -7.55
CA LEU A 260 -18.90 11.90 -8.70
C LEU A 260 -19.30 11.21 -10.01
N ASP A 261 -19.69 9.94 -9.97
CA ASP A 261 -20.28 9.25 -11.13
C ASP A 261 -21.67 9.81 -11.47
N ALA A 262 -22.52 10.05 -10.46
CA ALA A 262 -23.85 10.62 -10.67
C ALA A 262 -23.77 12.05 -11.22
N LEU A 263 -22.91 12.89 -10.64
CA LEU A 263 -22.69 14.27 -11.10
C LEU A 263 -22.17 14.32 -12.54
N ARG A 264 -21.28 13.41 -12.95
CA ARG A 264 -20.83 13.29 -14.35
C ARG A 264 -22.01 13.07 -15.30
N ARG A 265 -22.92 12.14 -14.95
CA ARG A 265 -24.10 11.83 -15.77
C ARG A 265 -25.09 12.98 -15.83
N GLU A 266 -25.40 13.59 -14.68
CA GLU A 266 -26.29 14.75 -14.59
C GLU A 266 -25.76 15.91 -15.44
N MET A 267 -24.46 16.18 -15.38
CA MET A 267 -23.79 17.24 -16.12
C MET A 267 -23.45 16.85 -17.57
N LYS A 268 -23.75 15.61 -17.99
CA LYS A 268 -23.42 15.03 -19.31
C LYS A 268 -21.94 15.17 -19.69
N VAL A 269 -21.05 15.03 -18.71
CA VAL A 269 -19.59 15.06 -18.91
C VAL A 269 -19.07 13.64 -19.09
N ALA A 270 -18.50 13.36 -20.26
CA ALA A 270 -17.90 12.05 -20.55
C ALA A 270 -16.64 11.82 -19.68
N PRO A 271 -16.29 10.57 -19.35
CA PRO A 271 -15.10 10.27 -18.54
C PRO A 271 -13.77 10.76 -19.13
N THR A 272 -13.71 10.95 -20.45
CA THR A 272 -12.54 11.42 -21.20
C THR A 272 -12.43 12.95 -21.27
N GLU A 273 -13.49 13.67 -20.90
CA GLU A 273 -13.52 15.14 -20.95
C GLU A 273 -12.92 15.78 -19.69
N ASN A 274 -12.85 17.11 -19.66
CA ASN A 274 -12.37 17.86 -18.50
C ASN A 274 -13.26 17.60 -17.28
N GLN A 275 -12.69 16.94 -16.26
CA GLN A 275 -13.40 16.57 -15.03
C GLN A 275 -13.50 17.71 -14.00
N GLY A 276 -12.86 18.87 -14.26
CA GLY A 276 -12.82 20.02 -13.35
C GLY A 276 -14.20 20.51 -12.88
N PRO A 277 -15.18 20.72 -13.76
CA PRO A 277 -16.52 21.17 -13.37
C PRO A 277 -17.24 20.20 -12.42
N VAL A 278 -17.15 18.89 -12.69
CA VAL A 278 -17.75 17.85 -11.83
C VAL A 278 -17.12 17.89 -10.43
N VAL A 279 -15.80 17.98 -10.36
CA VAL A 279 -15.07 18.06 -9.09
C VAL A 279 -15.43 19.34 -8.33
N SER A 280 -15.56 20.48 -9.02
CA SER A 280 -15.99 21.74 -8.40
C SER A 280 -17.37 21.62 -7.79
N ARG A 281 -18.34 21.12 -8.56
CA ARG A 281 -19.73 20.91 -8.12
C ARG A 281 -19.82 19.97 -6.92
N ALA A 282 -19.04 18.87 -6.93
CA ALA A 282 -18.97 17.94 -5.81
C ALA A 282 -18.40 18.61 -4.54
N ARG A 283 -17.33 19.41 -4.67
CA ARG A 283 -16.72 20.13 -3.54
C ARG A 283 -17.65 21.20 -2.98
N GLU A 284 -18.43 21.88 -3.82
CA GLU A 284 -19.45 22.83 -3.38
C GLU A 284 -20.54 22.14 -2.56
N ALA A 285 -21.10 21.04 -3.07
CA ALA A 285 -22.07 20.23 -2.34
C ALA A 285 -21.51 19.75 -0.98
N ALA A 286 -20.25 19.30 -0.95
CA ALA A 286 -19.60 18.92 0.30
C ALA A 286 -19.49 20.09 1.27
N ARG A 287 -19.11 21.29 0.80
CA ARG A 287 -19.05 22.50 1.64
C ARG A 287 -20.41 22.86 2.24
N GLU A 288 -21.50 22.66 1.51
CA GLU A 288 -22.86 22.91 2.03
C GLU A 288 -23.17 22.00 3.23
N HIS A 289 -22.92 20.70 3.12
CA HIS A 289 -23.10 19.76 4.23
C HIS A 289 -22.15 20.04 5.40
N LEU A 290 -20.87 20.29 5.11
CA LEU A 290 -19.85 20.59 6.13
C LEU A 290 -20.18 21.86 6.93
N ARG A 291 -20.63 22.94 6.28
CA ARG A 291 -21.07 24.17 6.97
C ARG A 291 -22.27 23.93 7.88
N ARG A 292 -23.16 23.02 7.49
CA ARG A 292 -24.33 22.61 8.29
C ARG A 292 -23.99 21.55 9.34
N LYS A 293 -22.72 21.09 9.42
CA LYS A 293 -22.29 19.97 10.25
C LYS A 293 -23.13 18.71 10.02
N GLN A 294 -23.55 18.50 8.78
CA GLN A 294 -24.36 17.34 8.39
C GLN A 294 -23.44 16.20 7.93
N PRO A 295 -23.61 14.97 8.45
CA PRO A 295 -22.90 13.81 7.92
C PRO A 295 -23.32 13.50 6.48
N PHE A 296 -22.40 12.99 5.67
CA PHE A 296 -22.67 12.60 4.27
C PHE A 296 -21.68 11.56 3.76
N VAL A 297 -22.03 10.92 2.65
CA VAL A 297 -21.17 9.99 1.91
C VAL A 297 -20.51 10.70 0.74
N TRP A 298 -19.19 10.60 0.64
CA TRP A 298 -18.43 10.98 -0.55
C TRP A 298 -18.10 9.73 -1.36
N ASN A 299 -18.85 9.51 -2.45
CA ASN A 299 -18.73 8.31 -3.27
C ASN A 299 -17.95 8.60 -4.57
N ALA A 300 -16.72 8.09 -4.62
CA ALA A 300 -15.85 8.12 -5.80
C ALA A 300 -14.93 6.89 -5.80
N THR A 301 -14.12 6.73 -6.84
CA THR A 301 -13.14 5.63 -6.91
C THR A 301 -12.01 5.79 -5.90
N ASN A 302 -11.47 7.01 -5.75
CA ASN A 302 -10.49 7.35 -4.70
C ASN A 302 -9.33 6.33 -4.55
N VAL A 303 -8.79 5.88 -5.69
CA VAL A 303 -7.85 4.76 -5.77
C VAL A 303 -6.39 5.13 -5.44
N SER A 304 -6.05 6.42 -5.39
CA SER A 304 -4.72 6.88 -4.99
C SER A 304 -4.79 7.78 -3.75
N ARG A 305 -3.69 7.80 -2.98
CA ARG A 305 -3.58 8.63 -1.77
C ARG A 305 -3.73 10.12 -2.09
N GLN A 306 -3.14 10.57 -3.19
CA GLN A 306 -3.25 11.96 -3.65
C GLN A 306 -4.71 12.37 -3.92
N MET A 307 -5.52 11.51 -4.55
CA MET A 307 -6.93 11.82 -4.82
C MET A 307 -7.73 11.92 -3.52
N ARG A 308 -7.48 11.01 -2.57
CA ARG A 308 -8.13 11.04 -1.26
C ARG A 308 -7.74 12.29 -0.47
N GLU A 309 -6.46 12.61 -0.43
CA GLU A 309 -5.91 13.73 0.34
C GLU A 309 -6.56 15.07 -0.03
N LEU A 310 -6.86 15.33 -1.31
CA LEU A 310 -7.56 16.53 -1.75
C LEU A 310 -8.93 16.72 -1.07
N SER A 311 -9.69 15.64 -0.94
CA SER A 311 -11.00 15.64 -0.28
C SER A 311 -10.88 15.59 1.24
N ILE A 312 -9.96 14.79 1.78
CA ILE A 312 -9.68 14.73 3.23
C ILE A 312 -9.26 16.10 3.76
N ASN A 313 -8.44 16.84 3.02
CA ASN A 313 -8.04 18.21 3.38
C ASN A 313 -9.23 19.15 3.44
N LEU A 314 -10.19 19.03 2.52
CA LEU A 314 -11.44 19.79 2.58
C LEU A 314 -12.25 19.42 3.82
N PHE A 315 -12.39 18.14 4.13
CA PHE A 315 -13.19 17.67 5.26
C PHE A 315 -12.56 18.10 6.60
N ALA A 316 -11.25 17.91 6.74
CA ALA A 316 -10.48 18.29 7.92
C ALA A 316 -10.52 19.80 8.19
N ALA A 317 -10.55 20.64 7.15
CA ALA A 317 -10.66 22.10 7.31
C ALA A 317 -11.99 22.56 7.93
N TYR A 318 -12.99 21.68 7.99
CA TYR A 318 -14.28 21.90 8.65
C TYR A 318 -14.43 21.05 9.92
N ASN A 319 -13.32 20.53 10.46
CA ASN A 319 -13.29 19.61 11.60
C ASN A 319 -14.20 18.39 11.39
N ALA A 320 -14.32 17.86 10.17
CA ALA A 320 -15.05 16.62 9.97
C ALA A 320 -14.22 15.40 10.43
N ARG A 321 -14.90 14.44 11.05
CA ARG A 321 -14.38 13.08 11.25
C ARG A 321 -14.39 12.37 9.90
N VAL A 322 -13.26 11.82 9.50
CA VAL A 322 -13.11 11.11 8.22
C VAL A 322 -13.11 9.62 8.48
N ARG A 323 -14.08 8.92 7.90
CA ARG A 323 -14.14 7.46 7.83
C ARG A 323 -13.95 7.03 6.39
N ILE A 324 -12.87 6.33 6.07
CA ILE A 324 -12.68 5.74 4.74
C ILE A 324 -13.24 4.32 4.76
N VAL A 325 -14.09 4.00 3.80
CA VAL A 325 -14.58 2.64 3.56
C VAL A 325 -14.00 2.17 2.24
N TYR A 326 -13.04 1.27 2.34
CA TYR A 326 -12.39 0.64 1.20
C TYR A 326 -13.13 -0.64 0.82
N VAL A 327 -13.65 -0.70 -0.41
CA VAL A 327 -14.40 -1.86 -0.90
C VAL A 327 -13.61 -2.52 -2.02
N GLU A 328 -13.39 -3.82 -1.88
CA GLU A 328 -12.66 -4.64 -2.84
C GLU A 328 -13.35 -5.97 -3.11
N ALA A 329 -13.40 -6.34 -4.39
CA ALA A 329 -13.82 -7.65 -4.85
C ALA A 329 -12.62 -8.38 -5.51
N PRO A 330 -12.60 -9.71 -5.52
CA PRO A 330 -11.64 -10.50 -6.31
C PRO A 330 -11.68 -10.10 -7.78
N GLU A 331 -10.55 -10.24 -8.49
CA GLU A 331 -10.42 -9.75 -9.88
C GLU A 331 -11.52 -10.29 -10.79
N SER A 332 -11.71 -11.60 -10.79
CA SER A 332 -12.70 -12.30 -11.60
C SER A 332 -14.11 -11.75 -11.38
N ARG A 333 -14.50 -11.56 -10.12
CA ARG A 333 -15.81 -11.04 -9.72
C ARG A 333 -15.96 -9.56 -10.05
N LEU A 334 -14.93 -8.75 -9.81
CA LEU A 334 -14.94 -7.33 -10.14
C LEU A 334 -15.23 -7.11 -11.63
N PHE A 335 -14.55 -7.85 -12.50
CA PHE A 335 -14.79 -7.77 -13.94
C PHE A 335 -16.14 -8.36 -14.36
N ALA A 336 -16.61 -9.43 -13.71
CA ALA A 336 -17.95 -9.96 -13.94
C ALA A 336 -19.04 -8.94 -13.59
N GLN A 337 -19.00 -8.40 -12.37
CA GLN A 337 -19.89 -7.34 -11.92
C GLN A 337 -19.82 -6.12 -12.82
N ASN A 338 -18.63 -5.74 -13.28
CA ASN A 338 -18.48 -4.57 -14.14
C ASN A 338 -19.14 -4.74 -15.51
N ARG A 339 -19.17 -5.96 -16.08
CA ARG A 339 -19.87 -6.26 -17.35
C ARG A 339 -21.39 -6.20 -17.25
N GLU A 340 -21.93 -6.41 -16.05
CA GLU A 340 -23.38 -6.41 -15.79
C GLU A 340 -23.93 -5.02 -15.45
N ARG A 341 -23.07 -4.00 -15.32
CA ARG A 341 -23.48 -2.63 -15.00
C ARG A 341 -24.04 -1.93 -16.24
N GLU A 342 -25.13 -1.18 -16.02
CA GLU A 342 -25.72 -0.27 -17.01
C GLU A 342 -24.65 0.67 -17.61
N ASP A 343 -23.80 1.26 -16.77
CA ASP A 343 -22.62 2.03 -17.18
C ASP A 343 -21.34 1.19 -17.03
N THR A 344 -21.13 0.27 -17.97
CA THR A 344 -19.93 -0.56 -18.02
C THR A 344 -18.68 0.30 -18.23
N VAL A 345 -17.67 0.14 -17.37
CA VAL A 345 -16.36 0.79 -17.55
C VAL A 345 -15.45 -0.13 -18.38
N PRO A 346 -14.79 0.35 -19.44
CA PRO A 346 -13.88 -0.50 -20.22
C PRO A 346 -12.79 -1.15 -19.36
N ALA A 347 -12.44 -2.41 -19.64
CA ALA A 347 -11.50 -3.18 -18.83
C ALA A 347 -10.12 -2.50 -18.76
N GLU A 348 -9.65 -1.92 -19.87
CA GLU A 348 -8.39 -1.18 -19.91
C GLU A 348 -8.40 0.10 -19.06
N VAL A 349 -9.56 0.68 -18.77
CA VAL A 349 -9.66 1.79 -17.80
C VAL A 349 -9.45 1.27 -16.39
N ILE A 350 -10.06 0.13 -16.04
CA ILE A 350 -9.89 -0.50 -14.71
C ILE A 350 -8.43 -0.90 -14.51
N LEU A 351 -7.80 -1.55 -15.50
CA LEU A 351 -6.39 -1.90 -15.47
C LEU A 351 -5.48 -0.67 -15.33
N ARG A 352 -5.77 0.44 -16.02
CA ARG A 352 -5.03 1.70 -15.79
C ARG A 352 -5.23 2.29 -14.38
N LEU A 353 -6.36 2.01 -13.72
CA LEU A 353 -6.56 2.41 -12.33
C LEU A 353 -5.70 1.57 -11.37
N THR A 354 -5.43 0.29 -11.70
CA THR A 354 -4.55 -0.56 -10.86
C THR A 354 -3.11 -0.05 -10.83
N GLU A 355 -2.64 0.61 -11.90
CA GLU A 355 -1.31 1.23 -11.97
C GLU A 355 -1.06 2.36 -10.96
N ARG A 356 -2.13 2.86 -10.31
CA ARG A 356 -2.07 3.90 -9.26
C ARG A 356 -2.81 3.50 -7.99
N TRP A 357 -3.02 2.20 -7.80
CA TRP A 357 -3.84 1.65 -6.74
C TRP A 357 -3.09 1.60 -5.41
N GLU A 358 -3.36 2.60 -4.58
CA GLU A 358 -2.92 2.69 -3.20
C GLU A 358 -4.12 2.44 -2.29
N VAL A 359 -4.09 1.34 -1.54
CA VAL A 359 -5.07 1.04 -0.49
C VAL A 359 -4.96 2.09 0.63
N PRO A 360 -6.07 2.64 1.13
CA PRO A 360 -6.03 3.62 2.22
C PRO A 360 -5.53 3.00 3.53
N ASP A 361 -4.87 3.80 4.34
CA ASP A 361 -4.36 3.39 5.66
C ASP A 361 -4.75 4.38 6.77
N LEU A 362 -4.53 3.98 8.03
CA LEU A 362 -4.90 4.74 9.21
C LEU A 362 -4.14 6.08 9.38
N THR A 363 -3.10 6.33 8.59
CA THR A 363 -2.41 7.64 8.55
C THR A 363 -3.21 8.69 7.79
N GLU A 364 -4.17 8.28 6.96
CA GLU A 364 -4.99 9.18 6.15
C GLU A 364 -6.28 9.65 6.83
N ALA A 365 -6.81 8.89 7.80
CA ALA A 365 -8.17 9.09 8.34
C ALA A 365 -8.31 8.71 9.83
N HIS A 366 -9.40 9.20 10.45
CA HIS A 366 -9.79 8.80 11.80
C HIS A 366 -10.14 7.32 11.87
N ARG A 367 -10.73 6.76 10.81
CA ARG A 367 -11.01 5.33 10.69
C ARG A 367 -10.88 4.89 9.25
N VAL A 368 -10.34 3.69 9.05
CA VAL A 368 -10.38 2.97 7.78
C VAL A 368 -11.08 1.64 8.03
N GLU A 369 -12.01 1.29 7.15
CA GLU A 369 -12.72 0.02 7.15
C GLU A 369 -12.40 -0.70 5.84
N TYR A 370 -11.94 -1.94 5.93
CA TYR A 370 -11.67 -2.75 4.75
C TYR A 370 -12.80 -3.75 4.56
N VAL A 371 -13.60 -3.53 3.53
CA VAL A 371 -14.70 -4.40 3.11
C VAL A 371 -14.20 -5.24 1.95
N THR A 372 -13.71 -6.43 2.26
CA THR A 372 -13.05 -7.32 1.30
C THR A 372 -13.77 -8.66 1.28
N GLU A 373 -13.91 -9.27 0.12
CA GLU A 373 -14.42 -10.63 0.04
C GLU A 373 -13.28 -11.63 0.10
N THR A 374 -13.51 -12.77 0.76
CA THR A 374 -12.55 -13.87 0.69
C THR A 374 -12.75 -14.60 -0.63
N PRO A 375 -11.68 -14.89 -1.41
CA PRO A 375 -11.79 -15.74 -2.59
C PRO A 375 -12.53 -17.06 -2.25
N GLY A 376 -13.61 -17.35 -2.98
CA GLY A 376 -14.44 -18.55 -2.76
C GLY A 376 -15.57 -18.40 -1.72
N SER A 377 -15.75 -17.23 -1.09
CA SER A 377 -16.89 -16.91 -0.22
C SER A 377 -17.68 -15.73 -0.80
N SER A 378 -19.02 -15.83 -0.78
CA SER A 378 -19.91 -14.74 -1.19
C SER A 378 -20.13 -13.68 -0.10
N SER A 379 -19.50 -13.82 1.08
CA SER A 379 -19.65 -12.92 2.21
C SER A 379 -18.51 -11.89 2.29
N LEU A 380 -18.87 -10.63 2.48
CA LEU A 380 -17.93 -9.55 2.77
C LEU A 380 -17.37 -9.72 4.19
N ILE A 381 -16.06 -9.56 4.34
CA ILE A 381 -15.39 -9.44 5.64
C ILE A 381 -15.05 -7.97 5.84
N THR A 382 -15.50 -7.44 6.98
CA THR A 382 -15.03 -6.16 7.51
C THR A 382 -13.82 -6.44 8.40
N LEU A 383 -12.64 -5.95 7.99
CA LEU A 383 -11.39 -6.01 8.77
C LEU A 383 -11.11 -4.69 9.49
#